data_AF-A0A7J3TP60-F1
#
_entry.id   AF-A0A7J3TP60-F1
#
_cell.length_a   1.000
_cell.length_b   1.000
_cell.length_c   1.000
_cell.angle_alpha   90.00
_cell.angle_beta   90.00
_cell.angle_gamma   90.00
#
_symmetry.space_group_name_H-M   'P 1'
#
loop_
_entity.id
_entity.type
_entity.pdbx_description
1 polymer ?
#
loop_
_entity_poly.entity_id
_entity_poly.type
_entity_poly.pdbx_seq_one_letter_code
_entity_poly.pdbx_strand_id
1 'polypeptide(L)'
;MHRLILHHWDTDGICSAALLYDEECANITPKIGNYFLEEEEIEWITSNFEEVWIVDLALHENSLKKIVERVKVRVFDHHITKKIEGVSYVNPIMEGDEEEKWPSASWVVGEHIEVKNLLSYLGVVGDWEERIKKTKFYPTLERFMEENNLSFEELHEMVYLIDANYKMGDKKEVEEAVKNLWRAEDKASFIMNNEKWRRRKEKIEEEIKKAIEGEEERIGSIIIKRMNCPYNIISTVARKLWDGNGYVIVINDGYFRENCQVYVRGNTAGKLIGIAVGRGYVAGGKKNVMGAIVPKDECEEFIEKIIEVIKNGG
;
A
#
# COMPACT_ATOMS: atom_id res chain seq x y z
N MET A 1 -17.02 5.31 -21.44
CA MET A 1 -15.73 4.77 -20.97
C MET A 1 -15.91 3.26 -20.90
N HIS A 2 -15.09 2.50 -21.60
CA HIS A 2 -15.25 1.04 -21.65
C HIS A 2 -14.43 0.31 -20.57
N ARG A 3 -13.40 0.98 -20.02
CA ARG A 3 -12.43 0.39 -19.11
C ARG A 3 -12.28 1.17 -17.80
N LEU A 4 -12.16 0.43 -16.71
CA LEU A 4 -11.77 0.94 -15.40
C LEU A 4 -10.39 0.39 -15.00
N ILE A 5 -9.54 1.26 -14.44
CA ILE A 5 -8.33 0.86 -13.73
C ILE A 5 -8.62 0.94 -12.23
N LEU A 6 -8.65 -0.22 -11.55
CA LEU A 6 -8.76 -0.33 -10.10
C LEU A 6 -7.35 -0.56 -9.53
N HIS A 7 -6.82 0.39 -8.77
CA HIS A 7 -5.42 0.34 -8.35
C HIS A 7 -5.22 0.53 -6.85
N HIS A 8 -4.08 0.04 -6.36
CA HIS A 8 -3.61 0.34 -5.00
C HIS A 8 -3.19 1.82 -4.87
N TRP A 9 -3.25 2.34 -3.65
CA TRP A 9 -3.18 3.79 -3.39
C TRP A 9 -1.76 4.32 -3.16
N ASP A 10 -0.75 3.46 -3.09
CA ASP A 10 0.64 3.88 -2.93
C ASP A 10 1.34 4.13 -4.27
N THR A 11 2.64 4.41 -4.20
CA THR A 11 3.43 4.76 -5.39
C THR A 11 3.43 3.67 -6.45
N ASP A 12 3.49 2.39 -6.10
CA ASP A 12 3.53 1.31 -7.10
C ASP A 12 2.19 1.21 -7.84
N GLY A 13 1.08 1.15 -7.12
CA GLY A 13 -0.26 1.15 -7.71
C GLY A 13 -0.56 2.39 -8.55
N ILE A 14 -0.19 3.59 -8.08
CA ILE A 14 -0.39 4.85 -8.84
C ILE A 14 0.46 4.85 -10.11
N CYS A 15 1.74 4.48 -10.03
CA CYS A 15 2.64 4.46 -11.19
C CYS A 15 2.20 3.43 -12.23
N SER A 16 1.81 2.24 -11.76
CA SER A 16 1.29 1.17 -12.61
C SER A 16 -0.01 1.58 -13.32
N ALA A 17 -0.93 2.21 -12.59
CA ALA A 17 -2.14 2.75 -13.17
C ALA A 17 -1.84 3.83 -14.21
N ALA A 18 -0.90 4.74 -13.93
CA ALA A 18 -0.51 5.82 -14.84
C ALA A 18 0.16 5.30 -16.12
N LEU A 19 0.89 4.18 -16.06
CA LEU A 19 1.45 3.51 -17.24
C LEU A 19 0.36 2.92 -18.15
N LEU A 20 -0.76 2.47 -17.59
CA LEU A 20 -1.89 1.87 -18.31
C LEU A 20 -2.99 2.87 -18.66
N TYR A 21 -2.91 4.11 -18.16
CA TYR A 21 -3.97 5.11 -18.30
C TYR A 21 -4.03 5.69 -19.72
N ASP A 22 -5.23 6.03 -20.17
CA ASP A 22 -5.51 6.80 -21.38
C ASP A 22 -6.82 7.61 -21.20
N GLU A 23 -7.21 8.42 -22.20
CA GLU A 23 -8.42 9.26 -22.13
C GLU A 23 -9.74 8.47 -22.13
N GLU A 24 -9.72 7.18 -22.47
CA GLU A 24 -10.91 6.31 -22.52
C GLU A 24 -11.13 5.55 -21.21
N CYS A 25 -10.14 5.58 -20.32
CA CYS A 25 -10.16 4.93 -19.01
C CYS A 25 -10.69 5.85 -17.91
N ALA A 26 -11.44 5.27 -16.97
CA ALA A 26 -11.55 5.82 -15.62
C ALA A 26 -10.54 5.11 -14.72
N ASN A 27 -10.17 5.74 -13.60
CA ASN A 27 -9.43 5.08 -12.52
C ASN A 27 -10.13 5.30 -11.19
N ILE A 28 -10.02 4.29 -10.31
CA ILE A 28 -10.38 4.40 -8.90
C ILE A 28 -9.37 3.61 -8.05
N THR A 29 -9.28 3.98 -6.79
CA THR A 29 -8.76 3.09 -5.73
C THR A 29 -9.90 2.70 -4.80
N PRO A 30 -9.85 1.57 -4.07
CA PRO A 30 -10.81 1.33 -2.99
C PRO A 30 -10.74 2.43 -1.93
N LYS A 31 -11.68 2.45 -1.00
CA LYS A 31 -11.49 3.22 0.23
C LYS A 31 -10.12 2.92 0.85
N ILE A 32 -9.33 3.97 1.11
CA ILE A 32 -7.95 3.81 1.59
C ILE A 32 -7.92 2.95 2.86
N GLY A 33 -7.11 1.90 2.84
CA GLY A 33 -7.01 0.90 3.91
C GLY A 33 -7.90 -0.35 3.70
N ASN A 34 -8.85 -0.32 2.76
CA ASN A 34 -9.65 -1.48 2.39
C ASN A 34 -8.99 -2.25 1.24
N TYR A 35 -8.67 -3.52 1.47
CA TYR A 35 -8.26 -4.46 0.40
C TYR A 35 -9.47 -5.19 -0.21
N PHE A 36 -10.68 -4.66 -0.02
CA PHE A 36 -11.94 -5.16 -0.54
C PHE A 36 -12.76 -3.96 -1.02
N LEU A 37 -13.77 -4.25 -1.84
CA LEU A 37 -14.74 -3.26 -2.30
C LEU A 37 -16.04 -3.37 -1.52
N GLU A 38 -16.61 -2.23 -1.18
CA GLU A 38 -17.96 -2.11 -0.63
C GLU A 38 -19.01 -2.46 -1.73
N GLU A 39 -20.23 -2.85 -1.34
CA GLU A 39 -21.25 -3.27 -2.33
C GLU A 39 -21.57 -2.17 -3.34
N GLU A 40 -21.62 -0.91 -2.89
CA GLU A 40 -21.85 0.25 -3.75
C GLU A 40 -20.73 0.42 -4.79
N GLU A 41 -19.48 0.15 -4.42
CA GLU A 41 -18.34 0.18 -5.35
C GLU A 41 -18.47 -0.95 -6.39
N ILE A 42 -18.84 -2.16 -5.97
CA ILE A 42 -19.04 -3.30 -6.87
C ILE A 42 -20.19 -3.02 -7.87
N GLU A 43 -21.32 -2.50 -7.39
CA GLU A 43 -22.45 -2.15 -8.24
C GLU A 43 -22.09 -1.06 -9.24
N TRP A 44 -21.39 -0.02 -8.80
CA TRP A 44 -20.93 1.05 -9.69
C TRP A 44 -19.98 0.50 -10.77
N ILE A 45 -19.00 -0.32 -10.39
CA ILE A 45 -18.04 -0.92 -11.35
C ILE A 45 -18.79 -1.77 -12.38
N THR A 46 -19.61 -2.71 -11.91
CA THR A 46 -20.26 -3.71 -12.78
C THR A 46 -21.37 -3.13 -13.65
N SER A 47 -21.87 -1.93 -13.34
CA SER A 47 -22.92 -1.26 -14.12
C SER A 47 -22.38 -0.26 -15.15
N ASN A 48 -21.13 0.20 -15.02
CA ASN A 48 -20.60 1.31 -15.81
C ASN A 48 -19.43 0.93 -16.74
N PHE A 49 -18.83 -0.25 -16.57
CA PHE A 49 -17.65 -0.67 -17.32
C PHE A 49 -17.83 -2.07 -17.89
N GLU A 50 -17.13 -2.37 -18.98
CA GLU A 50 -17.12 -3.70 -19.62
C GLU A 50 -15.84 -4.47 -19.27
N GLU A 51 -14.75 -3.74 -19.02
CA GLU A 51 -13.44 -4.27 -18.66
C GLU A 51 -12.88 -3.56 -17.42
N VAL A 52 -12.31 -4.34 -16.50
CA VAL A 52 -11.62 -3.84 -15.30
C VAL A 52 -10.20 -4.36 -15.29
N TRP A 53 -9.24 -3.45 -15.19
CA TRP A 53 -7.83 -3.74 -14.96
C TRP A 53 -7.51 -3.46 -13.50
N ILE A 54 -7.18 -4.50 -12.75
CA ILE A 54 -6.79 -4.42 -11.35
C ILE A 54 -5.27 -4.37 -11.29
N VAL A 55 -4.71 -3.39 -10.59
CA VAL A 55 -3.28 -3.09 -10.67
C VAL A 55 -2.69 -2.89 -9.28
N ASP A 56 -1.65 -3.67 -8.96
CA ASP A 56 -0.97 -3.69 -7.64
C ASP A 56 -1.92 -3.93 -6.44
N LEU A 57 -3.10 -4.47 -6.70
CA LEU A 57 -4.12 -4.62 -5.68
C LEU A 57 -4.43 -6.10 -5.50
N ALA A 58 -3.93 -6.66 -4.40
CA ALA A 58 -4.32 -7.98 -3.89
C ALA A 58 -5.77 -7.96 -3.37
N LEU A 59 -6.72 -7.71 -4.28
CA LEU A 59 -8.12 -7.53 -3.97
C LEU A 59 -8.71 -8.82 -3.37
N HIS A 60 -9.48 -8.66 -2.30
CA HIS A 60 -10.11 -9.76 -1.59
C HIS A 60 -10.95 -10.65 -2.52
N GLU A 61 -10.83 -11.98 -2.35
CA GLU A 61 -11.41 -13.01 -3.24
C GLU A 61 -12.91 -12.78 -3.48
N ASN A 62 -13.66 -12.40 -2.45
CA ASN A 62 -15.10 -12.14 -2.57
C ASN A 62 -15.43 -10.93 -3.48
N SER A 63 -14.67 -9.84 -3.39
CA SER A 63 -14.88 -8.68 -4.26
C SER A 63 -14.53 -9.01 -5.70
N LEU A 64 -13.41 -9.71 -5.92
CA LEU A 64 -12.97 -10.12 -7.24
C LEU A 64 -13.97 -11.08 -7.92
N LYS A 65 -14.52 -12.05 -7.18
CA LYS A 65 -15.57 -12.96 -7.68
C LYS A 65 -16.82 -12.22 -8.13
N LYS A 66 -17.31 -11.27 -7.34
CA LYS A 66 -18.50 -10.48 -7.69
C LYS A 66 -18.31 -9.64 -8.95
N ILE A 67 -17.10 -9.14 -9.18
CA ILE A 67 -16.76 -8.36 -10.39
C ILE A 67 -16.68 -9.27 -11.61
N VAL A 68 -15.91 -10.38 -11.53
CA VAL A 68 -15.64 -11.24 -12.70
C VAL A 68 -16.88 -11.95 -13.25
N GLU A 69 -17.94 -12.08 -12.45
CA GLU A 69 -19.24 -12.59 -12.90
C GLU A 69 -19.91 -11.71 -13.96
N ARG A 70 -19.56 -10.41 -14.04
CA ARG A 70 -20.28 -9.42 -14.87
C ARG A 70 -19.39 -8.67 -15.85
N VAL A 71 -18.11 -8.54 -15.55
CA VAL A 71 -17.17 -7.76 -16.36
C VAL A 71 -15.88 -8.54 -16.59
N LYS A 72 -15.22 -8.27 -17.72
CA LYS A 72 -13.94 -8.87 -18.04
C LYS A 72 -12.87 -8.32 -17.11
N VAL A 73 -12.15 -9.19 -16.40
CA VAL A 73 -11.12 -8.77 -15.45
C VAL A 73 -9.73 -9.18 -15.89
N ARG A 74 -8.81 -8.22 -15.86
CA ARG A 74 -7.37 -8.46 -15.96
C ARG A 74 -6.67 -7.93 -14.71
N VAL A 75 -5.71 -8.69 -14.19
CA VAL A 75 -4.92 -8.33 -13.01
C VAL A 75 -3.45 -8.16 -13.42
N PHE A 76 -2.85 -7.03 -13.07
CA PHE A 76 -1.42 -6.77 -13.16
C PHE A 76 -0.88 -6.68 -11.73
N ASP A 77 -0.08 -7.66 -11.33
CA ASP A 77 0.34 -7.79 -9.94
C ASP A 77 1.65 -8.56 -9.86
N HIS A 78 2.30 -8.47 -8.70
CA HIS A 78 3.51 -9.20 -8.33
C HIS A 78 3.34 -9.97 -7.01
N HIS A 79 2.18 -9.86 -6.35
CA HIS A 79 1.90 -10.63 -5.15
C HIS A 79 1.59 -12.11 -5.46
N ILE A 80 1.96 -13.02 -4.55
CA ILE A 80 1.48 -14.40 -4.59
C ILE A 80 0.00 -14.42 -4.18
N THR A 81 -0.88 -14.77 -5.11
CA THR A 81 -2.32 -14.88 -4.86
C THR A 81 -2.88 -16.20 -5.39
N LYS A 82 -4.09 -16.57 -4.94
CA LYS A 82 -4.81 -17.72 -5.49
C LYS A 82 -5.50 -17.31 -6.79
N LYS A 83 -5.30 -18.07 -7.86
CA LYS A 83 -6.01 -17.84 -9.13
C LYS A 83 -7.53 -17.97 -8.94
N ILE A 84 -8.26 -17.00 -9.47
CA ILE A 84 -9.72 -17.03 -9.60
C ILE A 84 -10.07 -17.31 -11.06
N GLU A 85 -11.04 -18.20 -11.26
CA GLU A 85 -11.56 -18.52 -12.58
C GLU A 85 -12.19 -17.29 -13.25
N GLY A 86 -12.00 -17.14 -14.56
CA GLY A 86 -12.49 -15.99 -15.33
C GLY A 86 -11.59 -14.74 -15.31
N VAL A 87 -10.53 -14.73 -14.50
CA VAL A 87 -9.58 -13.60 -14.40
C VAL A 87 -8.33 -13.87 -15.25
N SER A 88 -7.93 -12.89 -16.06
CA SER A 88 -6.66 -12.90 -16.78
C SER A 88 -5.56 -12.31 -15.89
N TYR A 89 -4.50 -13.05 -15.60
CA TYR A 89 -3.39 -12.56 -14.78
C TYR A 89 -2.16 -12.23 -15.64
N VAL A 90 -1.56 -11.08 -15.36
CA VAL A 90 -0.20 -10.70 -15.76
C VAL A 90 0.59 -10.60 -14.46
N ASN A 91 1.12 -11.74 -14.01
CA ASN A 91 1.85 -11.87 -12.75
C ASN A 91 2.91 -12.98 -12.88
N PRO A 92 4.17 -12.62 -13.19
CA PRO A 92 5.24 -13.59 -13.42
C PRO A 92 5.61 -14.44 -12.19
N ILE A 93 5.39 -13.91 -10.97
CA ILE A 93 5.66 -14.64 -9.73
C ILE A 93 4.66 -15.79 -9.55
N MET A 94 3.40 -15.60 -9.97
CA MET A 94 2.41 -16.69 -10.01
C MET A 94 2.74 -17.78 -11.05
N GLU A 95 3.67 -17.52 -11.97
CA GLU A 95 4.17 -18.47 -12.96
C GLU A 95 5.48 -19.16 -12.52
N GLY A 96 5.98 -18.83 -11.32
CA GLY A 96 7.12 -19.48 -10.69
C GLY A 96 8.44 -18.70 -10.80
N ASP A 97 8.42 -17.43 -11.23
CA ASP A 97 9.62 -16.59 -11.24
C ASP A 97 9.92 -16.00 -9.85
N GLU A 98 11.13 -15.44 -9.68
CA GLU A 98 11.61 -14.87 -8.42
C GLU A 98 11.07 -13.45 -8.16
N GLU A 99 10.65 -13.17 -6.93
CA GLU A 99 10.16 -11.84 -6.50
C GLU A 99 11.19 -10.72 -6.76
N GLU A 100 12.48 -10.98 -6.55
CA GLU A 100 13.54 -9.99 -6.81
C GLU A 100 13.68 -9.60 -8.29
N LYS A 101 13.18 -10.40 -9.23
CA LYS A 101 13.17 -10.04 -10.66
C LYS A 101 11.93 -9.22 -11.05
N TRP A 102 10.88 -9.30 -10.24
CA TRP A 102 9.60 -8.64 -10.44
C TRP A 102 9.27 -7.81 -9.19
N PRO A 103 10.11 -6.82 -8.87
CA PRO A 103 10.10 -6.20 -7.55
C PRO A 103 8.85 -5.37 -7.27
N SER A 104 8.09 -4.98 -8.29
CA SER A 104 6.85 -4.20 -8.16
C SER A 104 5.90 -4.45 -9.34
N ALA A 105 4.62 -4.11 -9.19
CA ALA A 105 3.65 -4.17 -10.29
C ALA A 105 3.94 -3.14 -11.39
N SER A 106 4.53 -1.98 -11.08
CA SER A 106 4.89 -0.98 -12.10
C SER A 106 5.96 -1.51 -13.04
N TRP A 107 6.85 -2.35 -12.50
CA TRP A 107 7.81 -3.08 -13.31
C TRP A 107 7.13 -4.16 -14.17
N VAL A 108 6.20 -4.94 -13.61
CA VAL A 108 5.40 -5.93 -14.37
C VAL A 108 4.66 -5.28 -15.53
N VAL A 109 3.97 -4.16 -15.27
CA VAL A 109 3.26 -3.37 -16.29
C VAL A 109 4.24 -2.86 -17.33
N GLY A 110 5.33 -2.23 -16.91
CA GLY A 110 6.34 -1.67 -17.80
C GLY A 110 6.95 -2.72 -18.75
N GLU A 111 7.25 -3.92 -18.26
CA GLU A 111 7.68 -5.03 -19.13
C GLU A 111 6.57 -5.45 -20.09
N HIS A 112 5.32 -5.56 -19.61
CA HIS A 112 4.19 -6.03 -20.42
C HIS A 112 3.86 -5.10 -21.60
N ILE A 113 3.97 -3.79 -21.40
CA ILE A 113 3.70 -2.78 -22.44
C ILE A 113 4.99 -2.27 -23.12
N GLU A 114 6.14 -2.86 -22.80
CA GLU A 114 7.47 -2.49 -23.31
C GLU A 114 7.86 -1.01 -23.03
N VAL A 115 7.46 -0.47 -21.87
CA VAL A 115 7.78 0.88 -21.41
C VAL A 115 8.53 0.84 -20.07
N LYS A 116 9.83 1.17 -20.10
CA LYS A 116 10.70 1.24 -18.92
C LYS A 116 11.12 2.70 -18.68
N ASN A 117 10.25 3.45 -18.01
CA ASN A 117 10.48 4.87 -17.71
C ASN A 117 10.44 5.10 -16.18
N LEU A 118 10.55 6.37 -15.76
CA LEU A 118 10.53 6.75 -14.35
C LEU A 118 9.42 6.08 -13.52
N LEU A 119 8.19 5.95 -14.05
CA LEU A 119 7.09 5.34 -13.32
C LEU A 119 7.35 3.86 -13.03
N SER A 120 7.92 3.13 -13.99
CA SER A 120 8.28 1.72 -13.82
C SER A 120 9.27 1.53 -12.68
N TYR A 121 10.19 2.47 -12.46
CA TYR A 121 11.22 2.42 -11.41
C TYR A 121 10.77 3.00 -10.06
N LEU A 122 9.84 3.97 -10.05
CA LEU A 122 9.33 4.54 -8.80
C LEU A 122 8.56 3.51 -7.96
N GLY A 123 7.78 2.62 -8.59
CA GLY A 123 7.12 1.54 -7.86
C GLY A 123 8.11 0.56 -7.22
N VAL A 124 9.20 0.22 -7.92
CA VAL A 124 10.30 -0.59 -7.38
C VAL A 124 10.90 0.03 -6.11
N VAL A 125 11.19 1.33 -6.16
CA VAL A 125 11.70 2.07 -4.99
C VAL A 125 10.65 2.16 -3.90
N GLY A 126 9.37 2.29 -4.25
CA GLY A 126 8.24 2.32 -3.31
C GLY A 126 8.12 1.04 -2.48
N ASP A 127 8.12 -0.13 -3.11
CA ASP A 127 7.91 -1.42 -2.44
C ASP A 127 9.10 -1.88 -1.60
N TRP A 128 10.30 -1.70 -2.16
CA TRP A 128 11.52 -2.22 -1.55
C TRP A 128 12.20 -1.22 -0.64
N GLU A 129 11.98 0.08 -0.86
CA GLU A 129 12.67 1.17 -0.17
C GLU A 129 14.20 0.94 -0.19
N GLU A 130 14.90 1.26 0.90
CA GLU A 130 16.34 1.01 1.08
C GLU A 130 16.75 -0.46 0.90
N ARG A 131 15.82 -1.41 1.03
CA ARG A 131 16.14 -2.84 0.87
C ARG A 131 16.50 -3.17 -0.56
N ILE A 132 16.05 -2.38 -1.54
CA ILE A 132 16.34 -2.62 -2.97
C ILE A 132 17.84 -2.69 -3.22
N LYS A 133 18.65 -1.88 -2.50
CA LYS A 133 20.12 -1.84 -2.57
C LYS A 133 20.81 -3.19 -2.31
N LYS A 134 20.09 -4.15 -1.71
CA LYS A 134 20.61 -5.48 -1.36
C LYS A 134 20.08 -6.58 -2.28
N THR A 135 19.27 -6.25 -3.27
CA THR A 135 18.64 -7.20 -4.20
C THR A 135 19.43 -7.34 -5.50
N LYS A 136 19.14 -8.39 -6.26
CA LYS A 136 19.68 -8.56 -7.62
C LYS A 136 19.19 -7.50 -8.62
N PHE A 137 18.12 -6.76 -8.31
CA PHE A 137 17.56 -5.74 -9.19
C PHE A 137 18.33 -4.42 -9.14
N TYR A 138 19.06 -4.15 -8.05
CA TYR A 138 19.70 -2.85 -7.83
C TYR A 138 20.61 -2.38 -8.99
N PRO A 139 21.45 -3.24 -9.63
CA PRO A 139 22.25 -2.80 -10.77
C PRO A 139 21.43 -2.29 -11.96
N THR A 140 20.20 -2.77 -12.13
CA THR A 140 19.27 -2.27 -13.16
C THR A 140 18.72 -0.89 -12.79
N LEU A 141 18.44 -0.66 -11.50
CA LEU A 141 18.05 0.65 -10.99
C LEU A 141 19.21 1.66 -11.06
N GLU A 142 20.44 1.25 -10.74
CA GLU A 142 21.63 2.11 -10.83
C GLU A 142 21.88 2.61 -12.25
N ARG A 143 21.80 1.72 -13.27
CA ARG A 143 21.91 2.15 -14.67
C ARG A 143 20.84 3.18 -15.06
N PHE A 144 19.59 2.95 -14.65
CA PHE A 144 18.52 3.91 -14.91
C PHE A 144 18.81 5.27 -14.26
N MET A 145 19.27 5.28 -13.01
CA MET A 145 19.67 6.49 -12.29
C MET A 145 20.80 7.23 -13.01
N GLU A 146 21.84 6.52 -13.43
CA GLU A 146 22.98 7.09 -14.18
C GLU A 146 22.53 7.69 -15.52
N GLU A 147 21.73 6.95 -16.30
CA GLU A 147 21.23 7.38 -17.61
C GLU A 147 20.32 8.62 -17.54
N ASN A 148 19.64 8.81 -16.41
CA ASN A 148 18.71 9.92 -16.20
C ASN A 148 19.24 11.02 -15.28
N ASN A 149 20.50 10.91 -14.83
CA ASN A 149 21.12 11.84 -13.87
C ASN A 149 20.24 12.05 -12.62
N LEU A 150 19.75 10.95 -12.05
CA LEU A 150 18.94 10.93 -10.82
C LEU A 150 19.73 10.25 -9.71
N SER A 151 19.61 10.76 -8.50
CA SER A 151 20.08 10.10 -7.29
C SER A 151 19.01 9.18 -6.69
N PHE A 152 19.44 8.23 -5.87
CA PHE A 152 18.53 7.35 -5.15
C PHE A 152 17.65 8.15 -4.16
N GLU A 153 18.22 9.19 -3.57
CA GLU A 153 17.54 10.12 -2.67
C GLU A 153 16.42 10.88 -3.39
N GLU A 154 16.64 11.31 -4.64
CA GLU A 154 15.60 11.94 -5.46
C GLU A 154 14.46 10.97 -5.79
N LEU A 155 14.79 9.71 -6.13
CA LEU A 155 13.75 8.69 -6.34
C LEU A 155 12.91 8.48 -5.07
N HIS A 156 13.57 8.35 -3.91
CA HIS A 156 12.89 8.23 -2.63
C HIS A 156 12.03 9.44 -2.29
N GLU A 157 12.51 10.65 -2.57
CA GLU A 157 11.74 11.87 -2.35
C GLU A 157 10.47 11.87 -3.21
N MET A 158 10.57 11.46 -4.48
CA MET A 158 9.42 11.32 -5.36
C MET A 158 8.40 10.30 -4.84
N VAL A 159 8.85 9.14 -4.33
CA VAL A 159 7.98 8.16 -3.66
C VAL A 159 7.26 8.81 -2.47
N TYR A 160 7.97 9.51 -1.59
CA TYR A 160 7.34 10.15 -0.43
C TYR A 160 6.33 11.23 -0.80
N LEU A 161 6.57 11.98 -1.88
CA LEU A 161 5.63 12.98 -2.38
C LEU A 161 4.34 12.34 -2.92
N ILE A 162 4.45 11.24 -3.67
CA ILE A 162 3.30 10.50 -4.20
C ILE A 162 2.51 9.87 -3.04
N ASP A 163 3.19 9.15 -2.16
CA ASP A 163 2.61 8.46 -1.01
C ASP A 163 1.90 9.40 -0.02
N ALA A 164 2.33 10.67 0.06
CA ALA A 164 1.75 11.65 0.96
C ALA A 164 0.23 11.78 0.74
N ASN A 165 -0.27 11.50 -0.47
CA ASN A 165 -1.68 11.60 -0.80
C ASN A 165 -2.54 10.55 -0.10
N TYR A 166 -2.15 9.27 -0.15
CA TYR A 166 -2.91 8.23 0.56
C TYR A 166 -2.66 8.30 2.08
N LYS A 167 -1.47 8.72 2.51
CA LYS A 167 -1.16 8.92 3.94
C LYS A 167 -2.05 10.01 4.53
N MET A 168 -2.38 11.04 3.77
CA MET A 168 -3.37 12.06 4.14
C MET A 168 -4.83 11.54 4.14
N GLY A 169 -5.09 10.33 3.63
CA GLY A 169 -6.43 9.78 3.46
C GLY A 169 -7.21 10.38 2.29
N ASP A 170 -6.54 11.06 1.36
CA ASP A 170 -7.21 11.74 0.24
C ASP A 170 -7.30 10.83 -1.00
N LYS A 171 -8.37 10.03 -1.04
CA LYS A 171 -8.70 9.14 -2.17
C LYS A 171 -8.76 9.87 -3.51
N LYS A 172 -9.34 11.09 -3.54
CA LYS A 172 -9.50 11.84 -4.79
C LYS A 172 -8.16 12.29 -5.34
N GLU A 173 -7.25 12.71 -4.47
CA GLU A 173 -5.91 13.08 -4.92
C GLU A 173 -5.12 11.87 -5.41
N VAL A 174 -5.27 10.70 -4.79
CA VAL A 174 -4.67 9.45 -5.27
C VAL A 174 -5.12 9.14 -6.71
N GLU A 175 -6.42 9.24 -6.98
CA GLU A 175 -7.00 9.00 -8.31
C GLU A 175 -6.58 10.06 -9.34
N GLU A 176 -6.46 11.32 -8.91
CA GLU A 176 -6.01 12.41 -9.78
C GLU A 176 -4.49 12.36 -10.04
N ALA A 177 -3.70 11.83 -9.11
CA ALA A 177 -2.26 11.63 -9.29
C ALA A 177 -1.96 10.74 -10.50
N VAL A 178 -2.76 9.69 -10.73
CA VAL A 178 -2.66 8.83 -11.92
C VAL A 178 -2.74 9.65 -13.21
N LYS A 179 -3.76 10.51 -13.32
CA LYS A 179 -3.99 11.33 -14.51
C LYS A 179 -2.90 12.37 -14.69
N ASN A 180 -2.49 13.02 -13.61
CA ASN A 180 -1.46 14.05 -13.64
C ASN A 180 -0.10 13.47 -14.06
N LEU A 181 0.28 12.30 -13.54
CA LEU A 181 1.51 11.62 -13.91
C LEU A 181 1.48 11.14 -15.37
N TRP A 182 0.33 10.64 -15.83
CA TRP A 182 0.15 10.26 -17.23
C TRP A 182 0.35 11.47 -18.17
N ARG A 183 -0.27 12.61 -17.86
CA ARG A 183 -0.18 13.85 -18.66
C ARG A 183 1.17 14.56 -18.60
N ALA A 184 1.93 14.39 -17.52
CA ALA A 184 3.18 15.09 -17.34
C ALA A 184 4.21 14.68 -18.40
N GLU A 185 4.69 15.65 -19.17
CA GLU A 185 5.82 15.46 -20.11
C GLU A 185 7.10 15.16 -19.33
N ASP A 186 7.43 16.01 -18.35
CA ASP A 186 8.50 15.79 -17.38
C ASP A 186 7.90 15.36 -16.03
N LYS A 187 7.87 14.04 -15.83
CA LYS A 187 7.30 13.41 -14.63
C LYS A 187 8.12 13.72 -13.38
N ALA A 188 9.46 13.72 -13.48
CA ALA A 188 10.31 14.01 -12.33
C ALA A 188 10.10 15.44 -11.84
N SER A 189 10.14 16.41 -12.76
CA SER A 189 9.92 17.81 -12.43
C SER A 189 8.49 18.06 -11.94
N PHE A 190 7.48 17.40 -12.51
CA PHE A 190 6.10 17.47 -12.02
C PHE A 190 5.98 16.99 -10.57
N ILE A 191 6.51 15.79 -10.25
CA ILE A 191 6.43 15.23 -8.90
C ILE A 191 7.19 16.13 -7.93
N MET A 192 8.44 16.44 -8.26
CA MET A 192 9.32 17.21 -7.40
C MET A 192 8.74 18.60 -7.17
N ASN A 193 8.21 19.30 -8.17
CA ASN A 193 7.74 20.68 -7.99
C ASN A 193 6.27 20.79 -7.55
N ASN A 194 5.61 19.67 -7.23
CA ASN A 194 4.23 19.69 -6.76
C ASN A 194 4.11 20.28 -5.34
N GLU A 195 3.74 21.55 -5.24
CA GLU A 195 3.60 22.26 -3.95
C GLU A 195 2.60 21.59 -2.99
N LYS A 196 1.51 21.05 -3.54
CA LYS A 196 0.47 20.39 -2.74
C LYS A 196 1.03 19.12 -2.09
N TRP A 197 1.76 18.31 -2.85
CA TRP A 197 2.37 17.08 -2.36
C TRP A 197 3.48 17.36 -1.36
N ARG A 198 4.31 18.39 -1.59
CA ARG A 198 5.33 18.84 -0.61
C ARG A 198 4.72 19.22 0.74
N ARG A 199 3.70 20.09 0.75
CA ARG A 199 3.01 20.48 1.99
C ARG A 199 2.38 19.30 2.72
N ARG A 200 1.86 18.31 1.98
CA ARG A 200 1.31 17.08 2.56
C ARG A 200 2.42 16.23 3.18
N LYS A 201 3.52 16.02 2.46
CA LYS A 201 4.69 15.28 2.94
C LYS A 201 5.21 15.89 4.23
N GLU A 202 5.42 17.21 4.28
CA GLU A 202 5.87 17.92 5.48
C GLU A 202 4.94 17.66 6.68
N LYS A 203 3.62 17.74 6.46
CA LYS A 203 2.63 17.46 7.51
C LYS A 203 2.66 16.01 8.00
N ILE A 204 2.81 15.07 7.08
CA ILE A 204 2.92 13.65 7.38
C ILE A 204 4.20 13.35 8.16
N GLU A 205 5.33 13.94 7.76
CA GLU A 205 6.61 13.81 8.45
C GLU A 205 6.57 14.40 9.87
N GLU A 206 5.91 15.54 10.05
CA GLU A 206 5.68 16.15 11.37
C GLU A 206 4.89 15.21 12.29
N GLU A 207 3.80 14.61 11.80
CA GLU A 207 2.99 13.68 12.60
C GLU A 207 3.69 12.35 12.88
N ILE A 208 4.47 11.83 11.93
CA ILE A 208 5.32 10.66 12.17
C ILE A 208 6.36 10.97 13.26
N LYS A 209 7.00 12.14 13.18
CA LYS A 209 7.98 12.58 14.19
C LYS A 209 7.34 12.69 15.57
N LYS A 210 6.19 13.37 15.68
CA LYS A 210 5.40 13.45 16.93
C LYS A 210 5.06 12.08 17.50
N ALA A 211 4.63 11.14 16.66
CA ALA A 211 4.28 9.79 17.11
C ALA A 211 5.50 8.99 17.62
N ILE A 212 6.66 9.16 16.98
CA ILE A 212 7.92 8.51 17.41
C ILE A 212 8.43 9.12 18.72
N GLU A 213 8.45 10.45 18.82
CA GLU A 213 8.96 11.20 19.97
C GLU A 213 8.01 11.25 21.17
N GLY A 214 6.73 10.89 20.99
CA GLY A 214 5.72 10.87 22.05
C GLY A 214 6.02 9.89 23.18
N GLU A 215 5.11 9.72 24.13
CA GLU A 215 5.28 8.72 25.20
C GLU A 215 5.28 7.29 24.63
N GLU A 216 6.09 6.41 25.23
CA GLU A 216 6.07 4.97 24.96
C GLU A 216 5.96 4.18 26.26
N GLU A 217 5.23 3.07 26.18
CA GLU A 217 5.26 2.04 27.19
C GLU A 217 6.14 0.88 26.71
N ARG A 218 6.94 0.31 27.62
CA ARG A 218 7.80 -0.84 27.34
C ARG A 218 7.49 -1.98 28.28
N ILE A 219 7.18 -3.13 27.70
CA ILE A 219 6.94 -4.39 28.43
C ILE A 219 7.89 -5.44 27.88
N GLY A 220 9.05 -5.61 28.52
CA GLY A 220 10.09 -6.51 28.01
C GLY A 220 10.57 -6.07 26.62
N SER A 221 10.40 -6.94 25.62
CA SER A 221 10.74 -6.66 24.20
C SER A 221 9.58 -6.07 23.38
N ILE A 222 8.50 -5.65 24.04
CA ILE A 222 7.33 -5.02 23.41
C ILE A 222 7.41 -3.51 23.63
N ILE A 223 7.39 -2.76 22.54
CA ILE A 223 7.21 -1.30 22.53
C ILE A 223 5.75 -1.02 22.19
N ILE A 224 5.10 -0.19 22.99
CA ILE A 224 3.72 0.25 22.76
C ILE A 224 3.74 1.77 22.58
N LYS A 225 3.20 2.22 21.44
CA LYS A 225 3.00 3.64 21.12
C LYS A 225 1.53 3.91 20.91
N ARG A 226 1.05 5.00 21.51
CA ARG A 226 -0.27 5.53 21.23
C ARG A 226 -0.14 6.89 20.57
N MET A 227 -0.92 7.10 19.52
CA MET A 227 -0.99 8.34 18.76
C MET A 227 -2.44 8.73 18.51
N ASN A 228 -2.68 10.01 18.26
CA ASN A 228 -4.00 10.53 17.91
C ASN A 228 -3.84 11.40 16.66
N CYS A 229 -3.98 10.77 15.50
CA CYS A 229 -3.68 11.40 14.22
C CYS A 229 -4.72 10.99 13.16
N PRO A 230 -5.26 11.93 12.37
CA PRO A 230 -6.22 11.63 11.31
C PRO A 230 -5.57 11.01 10.05
N TYR A 231 -4.25 10.75 10.06
CA TYR A 231 -3.52 10.27 8.89
C TYR A 231 -3.22 8.77 8.95
N ASN A 232 -3.15 8.16 7.77
CA ASN A 232 -2.87 6.74 7.57
C ASN A 232 -1.35 6.47 7.66
N ILE A 233 -0.78 6.68 8.85
CA ILE A 233 0.68 6.61 9.08
C ILE A 233 1.10 5.57 10.12
N ILE A 234 0.14 4.83 10.69
CA ILE A 234 0.37 3.89 11.79
C ILE A 234 1.41 2.80 11.45
N SER A 235 1.34 2.27 10.23
CA SER A 235 2.30 1.28 9.74
C SER A 235 3.70 1.89 9.58
N THR A 236 3.81 3.11 9.07
CA THR A 236 5.07 3.84 8.92
C THR A 236 5.75 4.09 10.26
N VAL A 237 4.99 4.48 11.28
CA VAL A 237 5.50 4.65 12.65
C VAL A 237 6.01 3.31 13.19
N ALA A 238 5.22 2.23 13.08
CA ALA A 238 5.63 0.90 13.53
C ALA A 238 6.90 0.40 12.82
N ARG A 239 7.04 0.69 11.52
CA ARG A 239 8.22 0.31 10.73
C ARG A 239 9.48 1.04 11.19
N LYS A 240 9.39 2.33 11.50
CA LYS A 240 10.54 3.14 11.97
C LYS A 240 10.97 2.77 13.39
N LEU A 241 10.06 2.30 14.23
CA LEU A 241 10.36 1.89 15.61
C LEU A 241 10.87 0.46 15.72
N TRP A 242 10.55 -0.42 14.76
CA TRP A 242 10.94 -1.82 14.83
C TRP A 242 12.38 -2.02 14.36
N ASP A 243 13.23 -2.50 15.25
CA ASP A 243 14.66 -2.74 15.02
C ASP A 243 14.96 -4.14 14.45
N GLY A 244 13.91 -4.93 14.15
CA GLY A 244 14.01 -6.32 13.72
C GLY A 244 13.93 -7.34 14.86
N ASN A 245 13.83 -6.89 16.12
CA ASN A 245 13.65 -7.73 17.29
C ASN A 245 12.37 -7.37 18.06
N GLY A 246 11.83 -8.34 18.80
CA GLY A 246 10.65 -8.11 19.63
C GLY A 246 9.40 -7.69 18.84
N TYR A 247 8.61 -6.80 19.45
CA TYR A 247 7.34 -6.33 18.91
C TYR A 247 7.17 -4.83 19.10
N VAL A 248 6.56 -4.18 18.11
CA VAL A 248 6.05 -2.81 18.19
C VAL A 248 4.54 -2.86 17.98
N ILE A 249 3.79 -2.35 18.95
CA ILE A 249 2.36 -2.13 18.89
C ILE A 249 2.15 -0.63 18.77
N VAL A 250 1.51 -0.18 17.70
CA VAL A 250 1.09 1.22 17.53
C VAL A 250 -0.42 1.26 17.54
N ILE A 251 -0.99 2.18 18.30
CA ILE A 251 -2.42 2.45 18.38
C ILE A 251 -2.68 3.87 17.90
N ASN A 252 -3.60 4.04 16.95
CA ASN A 252 -4.04 5.35 16.49
C ASN A 252 -5.53 5.57 16.79
N ASP A 253 -5.82 6.46 17.73
CA ASP A 253 -7.19 6.78 18.17
C ASP A 253 -7.84 7.90 17.34
N GLY A 254 -7.06 8.54 16.46
CA GLY A 254 -7.47 9.74 15.72
C GLY A 254 -7.93 9.50 14.29
N TYR A 255 -7.67 8.32 13.74
CA TYR A 255 -7.98 8.04 12.33
C TYR A 255 -9.48 7.81 12.11
N PHE A 256 -10.12 7.03 13.00
CA PHE A 256 -11.55 6.80 12.98
C PHE A 256 -12.23 7.47 14.17
N ARG A 257 -13.49 7.89 13.97
CA ARG A 257 -14.27 8.55 15.01
C ARG A 257 -14.60 7.59 16.16
N GLU A 258 -15.15 6.42 15.84
CA GLU A 258 -15.68 5.44 16.81
C GLU A 258 -14.74 4.23 17.01
N ASN A 259 -13.67 4.11 16.23
CA ASN A 259 -12.73 2.99 16.28
C ASN A 259 -11.30 3.48 16.50
N CYS A 260 -10.43 2.62 17.05
CA CYS A 260 -8.99 2.76 17.02
C CYS A 260 -8.39 1.90 15.90
N GLN A 261 -7.27 2.33 15.32
CA GLN A 261 -6.42 1.45 14.54
C GLN A 261 -5.39 0.81 15.47
N VAL A 262 -5.21 -0.50 15.39
CA VAL A 262 -4.16 -1.23 16.11
C VAL A 262 -3.25 -1.89 15.08
N TYR A 263 -1.96 -1.61 15.14
CA TYR A 263 -0.96 -2.19 14.25
C TYR A 263 0.14 -2.84 15.05
N VAL A 264 0.47 -4.09 14.73
CA VAL A 264 1.52 -4.87 15.36
C VAL A 264 2.55 -5.25 14.31
N ARG A 265 3.82 -4.93 14.58
CA ARG A 265 4.97 -5.44 13.83
C ARG A 265 5.87 -6.24 14.77
N GLY A 266 6.31 -7.42 14.35
CA GLY A 266 7.22 -8.22 15.15
C GLY A 266 7.59 -9.53 14.48
N ASN A 267 8.21 -10.44 15.21
CA ASN A 267 8.72 -11.70 14.67
C ASN A 267 7.60 -12.58 14.08
N THR A 268 6.49 -12.73 14.80
CA THR A 268 5.30 -13.50 14.40
C THR A 268 4.01 -12.79 14.84
N ALA A 269 3.23 -12.29 13.88
CA ALA A 269 1.96 -11.61 14.16
C ALA A 269 0.74 -12.28 13.50
N GLY A 270 0.95 -13.27 12.62
CA GLY A 270 -0.13 -13.91 11.86
C GLY A 270 -1.26 -14.50 12.71
N LYS A 271 -0.94 -15.06 13.90
CA LYS A 271 -1.96 -15.58 14.83
C LYS A 271 -2.90 -14.49 15.36
N LEU A 272 -2.40 -13.26 15.52
CA LEU A 272 -3.18 -12.13 16.01
C LEU A 272 -4.31 -11.73 15.03
N ILE A 273 -4.09 -11.97 13.73
CA ILE A 273 -5.12 -11.72 12.69
C ILE A 273 -6.35 -12.61 12.96
N GLY A 274 -6.13 -13.91 13.21
CA GLY A 274 -7.22 -14.84 13.50
C GLY A 274 -7.98 -14.49 14.78
N ILE A 275 -7.29 -13.95 15.79
CA ILE A 275 -7.91 -13.48 17.04
C ILE A 275 -8.78 -12.25 16.78
N ALA A 276 -8.27 -11.27 16.03
CA ALA A 276 -9.02 -10.07 15.67
C ALA A 276 -10.29 -10.41 14.86
N VAL A 277 -10.13 -11.24 13.82
CA VAL A 277 -11.26 -11.69 12.99
C VAL A 277 -12.27 -12.50 13.82
N GLY A 278 -11.80 -13.35 14.74
CA GLY A 278 -12.65 -14.11 15.64
C GLY A 278 -13.50 -13.25 16.59
N ARG A 279 -13.09 -12.00 16.84
CA ARG A 279 -13.86 -10.98 17.58
C ARG A 279 -14.76 -10.12 16.68
N GLY A 280 -14.78 -10.38 15.37
CA GLY A 280 -15.56 -9.61 14.40
C GLY A 280 -14.91 -8.31 13.95
N TYR A 281 -13.63 -8.08 14.28
CA TYR A 281 -12.90 -6.89 13.85
C TYR A 281 -12.45 -7.00 12.40
N VAL A 282 -12.30 -5.85 11.74
CA VAL A 282 -11.66 -5.79 10.41
C VAL A 282 -10.15 -5.88 10.63
N ALA A 283 -9.53 -6.98 10.20
CA ALA A 283 -8.11 -7.21 10.39
C ALA A 283 -7.45 -7.94 9.22
N GLY A 284 -6.15 -7.71 9.05
CA GLY A 284 -5.33 -8.32 8.01
C GLY A 284 -3.84 -8.17 8.30
N GLY A 285 -3.00 -8.71 7.42
CA GLY A 285 -1.54 -8.61 7.56
C GLY A 285 -0.78 -9.76 6.93
N LYS A 286 0.48 -9.90 7.33
CA LYS A 286 1.42 -10.93 6.85
C LYS A 286 2.01 -11.67 8.06
N LYS A 287 3.00 -12.54 7.84
CA LYS A 287 3.66 -13.32 8.92
C LYS A 287 4.10 -12.45 10.11
N ASN A 288 4.66 -11.29 9.85
CA ASN A 288 5.29 -10.37 10.81
C ASN A 288 4.47 -9.09 11.08
N VAL A 289 3.25 -9.00 10.55
CA VAL A 289 2.41 -7.80 10.64
C VAL A 289 0.96 -8.18 10.90
N MET A 290 0.30 -7.47 11.80
CA MET A 290 -1.16 -7.43 11.92
C MET A 290 -1.62 -5.97 11.96
N GLY A 291 -2.65 -5.63 11.21
CA GLY A 291 -3.41 -4.40 11.36
C GLY A 291 -4.88 -4.73 11.63
N ALA A 292 -5.51 -4.01 12.55
CA ALA A 292 -6.90 -4.17 12.91
C ALA A 292 -7.59 -2.82 13.15
N ILE A 293 -8.90 -2.78 12.85
CA ILE A 293 -9.81 -1.70 13.23
C ILE A 293 -10.67 -2.22 14.38
N VAL A 294 -10.57 -1.60 15.54
CA VAL A 294 -11.15 -2.10 16.79
C VAL A 294 -12.05 -1.01 17.39
N PRO A 295 -13.25 -1.34 17.89
CA PRO A 295 -14.08 -0.38 18.64
C PRO A 295 -13.30 0.26 19.79
N LYS A 296 -13.46 1.57 20.00
CA LYS A 296 -12.67 2.30 21.02
C LYS A 296 -12.86 1.76 22.43
N ASP A 297 -14.05 1.29 22.76
CA ASP A 297 -14.41 0.68 24.04
C ASP A 297 -13.79 -0.72 24.24
N GLU A 298 -13.38 -1.39 23.17
CA GLU A 298 -12.72 -2.70 23.20
C GLU A 298 -11.19 -2.61 23.00
N CYS A 299 -10.67 -1.41 22.73
CA CYS A 299 -9.28 -1.22 22.30
C CYS A 299 -8.26 -1.68 23.36
N GLU A 300 -8.45 -1.31 24.64
CA GLU A 300 -7.54 -1.72 25.73
C GLU A 300 -7.55 -3.22 25.95
N GLU A 301 -8.74 -3.82 26.02
CA GLU A 301 -8.89 -5.27 26.20
C GLU A 301 -8.18 -6.04 25.08
N PHE A 302 -8.27 -5.54 23.85
CA PHE A 302 -7.59 -6.16 22.72
C PHE A 302 -6.06 -6.00 22.79
N ILE A 303 -5.54 -4.85 23.24
CA ILE A 303 -4.10 -4.65 23.47
C ILE A 303 -3.58 -5.61 24.53
N GLU A 304 -4.29 -5.76 25.65
CA GLU A 304 -3.94 -6.74 26.69
C GLU A 304 -3.91 -8.16 26.13
N LYS A 305 -4.88 -8.53 25.29
CA LYS A 305 -4.91 -9.83 24.64
C LYS A 305 -3.73 -10.04 23.70
N ILE A 306 -3.35 -9.03 22.93
CA ILE A 306 -2.15 -9.07 22.06
C ILE A 306 -0.91 -9.33 22.90
N ILE A 307 -0.72 -8.58 24.00
CA ILE A 307 0.43 -8.71 24.89
C ILE A 307 0.50 -10.11 25.49
N GLU A 308 -0.63 -10.67 25.94
CA GLU A 308 -0.72 -12.03 26.47
C GLU A 308 -0.25 -13.07 25.44
N VAL A 309 -0.74 -12.96 24.20
CA VAL A 309 -0.38 -13.90 23.12
C VAL A 309 1.10 -13.80 22.76
N ILE A 310 1.66 -12.58 22.72
CA ILE A 310 3.09 -12.36 22.46
C ILE A 310 3.94 -12.99 23.57
N LYS A 311 3.57 -12.79 24.84
CA LYS A 311 4.32 -13.31 25.99
C LYS A 311 4.29 -14.84 26.08
N ASN A 312 3.20 -15.47 25.67
CA ASN A 312 3.02 -16.93 25.73
C ASN A 312 3.63 -17.68 24.53
N GLY A 313 4.49 -17.04 23.73
CA GLY A 313 5.26 -17.71 22.66
C GLY A 313 4.48 -17.91 21.37
N GLY A 314 3.85 -16.83 20.86
CA GLY A 314 3.20 -16.78 19.55
C GLY A 314 3.96 -17.48 18.42
#